data_AF-A0AAN7Z383-F1
#
_entry.id   AF-A0AAN7Z383-F1
#
_cell.length_a   1.000
_cell.length_b   1.000
_cell.length_c   1.000
_cell.angle_alpha   90.00
_cell.angle_beta   90.00
_cell.angle_gamma   90.00
#
_symmetry.space_group_name_H-M   'P 1'
#
loop_
_entity.id
_entity.type
_entity.pdbx_description
1 polymer ?
#
loop_
_entity_poly.entity_id
_entity_poly.type
_entity_poly.pdbx_seq_one_letter_code
_entity_poly.pdbx_strand_id
1 'polypeptide(L)'
;MGLALWRMVKGHRTASLIMGKANRMQHMRTLAAQHKVAASLIAMIDKDGAGDWPPRANYESWPAALFPYRSIYMELLPMLYTDTPSMDDNVNIERRERYRVAVQSLLRDRITLDDVTTILEEVEADNWSTISRDTLNGFYCCVALSRHAYRWATLPVVKVAQLEKELDFPPELSIPWSYLQRYFGCHSDGGNHTSNVLNNFNPRSERIFRFNNSLSPTIQASEEGFFRLLYEVDVMSFDIFHDIVLAITSYKDGKTTASLDAMRSVNAGLRGLFVHFNQKMREENVSRKVWVNYVQSMHAWGLGRMIDGEWVRFDGVSGNQILVFQALDALLGMETYHPDADLKRYMPAAQRSFCKSIKDNSPRTHLEGTKDQALKAEFETLVAQLKRYRAAHRSRAMPYLKQPAPERYHMTTKASVLTTDPSVSIDTALKPLEQLLINRSAQTV
;
A
#
# COMPACT_ATOMS: atom_id res chain seq x y z
N MET A 1 -40.11 11.51 -13.86
CA MET A 1 -39.06 11.08 -14.83
C MET A 1 -37.75 10.90 -14.06
N GLY A 2 -36.88 9.95 -14.44
CA GLY A 2 -35.56 9.81 -13.78
C GLY A 2 -35.01 8.39 -13.55
N LEU A 3 -35.66 7.33 -14.04
CA LEU A 3 -35.29 5.93 -13.71
C LEU A 3 -35.38 4.98 -14.92
N ALA A 4 -34.79 5.38 -16.05
CA ALA A 4 -34.97 4.70 -17.34
C ALA A 4 -33.72 4.66 -18.26
N LEU A 5 -32.51 4.91 -17.74
CA LEU A 5 -31.31 5.16 -18.57
C LEU A 5 -30.07 4.30 -18.20
N TRP A 6 -30.31 3.08 -17.71
CA TRP A 6 -29.24 2.10 -17.40
C TRP A 6 -29.49 0.70 -17.98
N ARG A 7 -30.19 0.62 -19.13
CA ARG A 7 -30.42 -0.61 -19.91
C ARG A 7 -30.35 -0.37 -21.42
N MET A 8 -29.15 -0.18 -21.99
CA MET A 8 -28.90 -0.45 -23.43
C MET A 8 -27.42 -0.49 -23.85
N VAL A 9 -26.63 -1.40 -23.27
CA VAL A 9 -25.43 -1.95 -23.97
C VAL A 9 -25.35 -3.47 -23.70
N LYS A 10 -26.15 -4.25 -24.45
CA LYS A 10 -26.00 -5.70 -24.57
C LYS A 10 -25.93 -6.07 -26.04
N GLY A 11 -24.72 -6.29 -26.53
CA GLY A 11 -24.44 -6.91 -27.82
C GLY A 11 -23.18 -7.76 -27.69
N HIS A 12 -23.26 -9.02 -28.13
CA HIS A 12 -22.12 -9.93 -28.30
C HIS A 12 -21.12 -10.00 -27.12
N ARG A 13 -21.57 -10.52 -25.97
CA ARG A 13 -20.68 -11.28 -25.07
C ARG A 13 -20.79 -12.76 -25.41
N THR A 14 -19.71 -13.34 -25.93
CA THR A 14 -19.52 -14.79 -26.03
C THR A 14 -19.56 -15.42 -24.64
N ALA A 15 -19.85 -16.73 -24.56
CA ALA A 15 -20.22 -17.40 -23.31
C ALA A 15 -19.05 -17.70 -22.32
N SER A 16 -18.16 -16.74 -22.09
CA SER A 16 -17.28 -16.75 -20.91
C SER A 16 -18.05 -16.14 -19.72
N LEU A 17 -18.12 -16.86 -18.60
CA LEU A 17 -19.02 -16.53 -17.50
C LEU A 17 -18.59 -15.27 -16.74
N ILE A 18 -19.58 -14.56 -16.19
CA ILE A 18 -19.36 -13.65 -15.05
C ILE A 18 -19.13 -14.53 -13.81
N MET A 19 -17.93 -15.11 -13.72
CA MET A 19 -17.49 -15.85 -12.54
C MET A 19 -17.31 -14.86 -11.38
N GLY A 20 -18.10 -15.05 -10.32
CA GLY A 20 -17.92 -14.32 -9.06
C GLY A 20 -16.57 -14.65 -8.40
N LYS A 21 -16.14 -13.80 -7.46
CA LYS A 21 -14.81 -13.85 -6.83
C LYS A 21 -14.41 -15.24 -6.32
N ALA A 22 -15.33 -15.95 -5.65
CA ALA A 22 -15.10 -17.32 -5.17
C ALA A 22 -14.83 -18.33 -6.30
N ASN A 23 -15.55 -18.23 -7.44
CA ASN A 23 -15.33 -19.10 -8.59
C ASN A 23 -14.01 -18.78 -9.29
N ARG A 24 -13.63 -17.49 -9.36
CA ARG A 24 -12.30 -17.04 -9.83
C ARG A 24 -11.18 -17.61 -8.95
N MET A 25 -11.32 -17.52 -7.62
CA MET A 25 -10.39 -18.12 -6.66
C MET A 25 -10.26 -19.64 -6.83
N GLN A 26 -11.37 -20.37 -6.94
CA GLN A 26 -11.32 -21.82 -7.13
C GLN A 26 -10.67 -22.21 -8.46
N HIS A 27 -10.91 -21.46 -9.53
CA HIS A 27 -10.24 -21.64 -10.82
C HIS A 27 -8.72 -21.43 -10.71
N MET A 28 -8.28 -20.38 -10.01
CA MET A 28 -6.85 -20.14 -9.74
C MET A 28 -6.22 -21.26 -8.92
N ARG A 29 -6.93 -21.85 -7.94
CA ARG A 29 -6.45 -23.04 -7.20
C ARG A 29 -6.32 -24.27 -8.10
N THR A 30 -7.21 -24.48 -9.07
CA THR A 30 -7.06 -25.56 -10.07
C THR A 30 -5.82 -25.34 -10.95
N LEU A 31 -5.58 -24.11 -11.43
CA LEU A 31 -4.40 -23.79 -12.25
C LEU A 31 -3.08 -23.83 -11.46
N ALA A 32 -3.11 -23.60 -10.15
CA ALA A 32 -1.92 -23.63 -9.28
C ALA A 32 -1.21 -24.99 -9.28
N ALA A 33 -1.92 -26.09 -9.53
CA ALA A 33 -1.34 -27.43 -9.64
C ALA A 33 -0.44 -27.62 -10.88
N GLN A 34 -0.53 -26.73 -11.87
CA GLN A 34 0.16 -26.85 -13.17
C GLN A 34 1.02 -25.63 -13.51
N HIS A 35 0.67 -24.43 -13.01
CA HIS A 35 1.33 -23.18 -13.38
C HIS A 35 1.87 -22.40 -12.18
N LYS A 36 3.20 -22.23 -12.15
CA LYS A 36 3.94 -21.45 -11.12
C LYS A 36 3.33 -20.07 -10.84
N VAL A 37 2.85 -19.36 -11.87
CA VAL A 37 2.27 -18.02 -11.69
C VAL A 37 0.92 -18.06 -10.94
N ALA A 38 0.05 -19.03 -11.25
CA ALA A 38 -1.19 -19.26 -10.52
C ALA A 38 -0.89 -19.70 -9.07
N ALA A 39 0.08 -20.60 -8.88
CA ALA A 39 0.54 -21.01 -7.55
C ALA A 39 1.06 -19.82 -6.71
N SER A 40 1.82 -18.90 -7.32
CA SER A 40 2.33 -17.71 -6.61
C SER A 40 1.22 -16.71 -6.24
N LEU A 41 0.18 -16.56 -7.08
CA LEU A 41 -1.01 -15.77 -6.73
C LEU A 41 -1.80 -16.39 -5.58
N ILE A 42 -2.04 -17.72 -5.64
CA ILE A 42 -2.74 -18.45 -4.58
C ILE A 42 -1.95 -18.43 -3.27
N ALA A 43 -0.64 -18.65 -3.28
CA ALA A 43 0.20 -18.58 -2.08
C ALA A 43 0.18 -17.20 -1.43
N MET A 44 0.17 -16.12 -2.22
CA MET A 44 0.02 -14.75 -1.73
C MET A 44 -1.36 -14.51 -1.10
N ILE A 45 -2.42 -15.02 -1.70
CA ILE A 45 -3.79 -14.84 -1.19
C ILE A 45 -4.05 -15.70 0.05
N ASP A 46 -3.61 -16.95 0.07
CA ASP A 46 -3.88 -17.87 1.19
C ASP A 46 -2.96 -17.60 2.40
N LYS A 47 -1.70 -17.17 2.19
CA LYS A 47 -0.79 -16.75 3.29
C LYS A 47 -0.99 -15.31 3.74
N ASP A 48 -0.66 -14.34 2.89
CA ASP A 48 -0.65 -12.91 3.25
C ASP A 48 -2.07 -12.34 3.21
N GLY A 49 -2.89 -12.79 2.25
CA GLY A 49 -4.28 -12.35 2.08
C GLY A 49 -5.28 -12.95 3.08
N ALA A 50 -4.86 -13.92 3.90
CA ALA A 50 -5.74 -14.71 4.77
C ALA A 50 -6.94 -15.34 4.01
N GLY A 51 -6.73 -15.76 2.76
CA GLY A 51 -7.71 -16.42 1.90
C GLY A 51 -8.51 -15.50 0.97
N ASP A 52 -8.23 -14.19 0.92
CA ASP A 52 -8.85 -13.27 -0.04
C ASP A 52 -7.90 -12.12 -0.49
N TRP A 53 -8.28 -11.37 -1.53
CA TRP A 53 -7.59 -10.13 -1.94
C TRP A 53 -8.56 -8.94 -2.11
N PRO A 54 -8.31 -7.74 -1.53
CA PRO A 54 -7.20 -7.41 -0.64
C PRO A 54 -7.21 -8.26 0.64
N PRO A 55 -6.09 -8.29 1.39
CA PRO A 55 -5.98 -9.12 2.59
C PRO A 55 -7.11 -8.88 3.59
N ARG A 56 -7.68 -9.97 4.12
CA ARG A 56 -8.65 -9.87 5.22
C ARG A 56 -7.92 -9.49 6.50
N ALA A 57 -8.46 -8.52 7.23
CA ALA A 57 -7.99 -8.11 8.55
C ALA A 57 -9.15 -8.10 9.56
N ASN A 58 -9.08 -8.94 10.59
CA ASN A 58 -10.03 -8.96 11.70
C ASN A 58 -9.59 -7.99 12.81
N TYR A 59 -10.57 -7.40 13.50
CA TYR A 59 -10.40 -6.41 14.57
C TYR A 59 -11.29 -6.67 15.80
N GLU A 60 -12.12 -7.70 15.74
CA GLU A 60 -13.20 -7.96 16.72
C GLU A 60 -12.92 -9.20 17.58
N SER A 61 -12.12 -10.16 17.10
CA SER A 61 -11.88 -11.46 17.75
C SER A 61 -10.40 -11.69 18.10
N TRP A 62 -9.74 -10.68 18.68
CA TRP A 62 -8.32 -10.77 19.01
C TRP A 62 -8.06 -11.56 20.31
N PRO A 63 -6.94 -12.30 20.41
CA PRO A 63 -6.46 -12.83 21.68
C PRO A 63 -6.31 -11.73 22.74
N ALA A 64 -6.57 -12.06 24.00
CA ALA A 64 -6.61 -11.09 25.09
C ALA A 64 -5.32 -10.25 25.22
N ALA A 65 -4.15 -10.86 25.02
CA ALA A 65 -2.86 -10.17 25.05
C ALA A 65 -2.64 -9.16 23.90
N LEU A 66 -3.32 -9.32 22.76
CA LEU A 66 -3.18 -8.41 21.61
C LEU A 66 -4.20 -7.26 21.65
N PHE A 67 -5.36 -7.46 22.30
CA PHE A 67 -6.44 -6.46 22.34
C PHE A 67 -6.02 -5.07 22.90
N PRO A 68 -5.16 -4.95 23.95
CA PRO A 68 -4.71 -3.67 24.48
C PRO A 68 -4.10 -2.74 23.42
N TYR A 69 -3.35 -3.25 22.46
CA TYR A 69 -2.76 -2.43 21.38
C TYR A 69 -3.80 -1.57 20.65
N ARG A 70 -4.95 -2.17 20.34
CA ARG A 70 -6.05 -1.48 19.65
C ARG A 70 -6.74 -0.45 20.56
N SER A 71 -6.93 -0.76 21.85
CA SER A 71 -7.57 0.19 22.77
C SER A 71 -6.67 1.39 23.08
N ILE A 72 -5.39 1.17 23.33
CA ILE A 72 -4.38 2.21 23.59
C ILE A 72 -4.28 3.18 22.40
N TYR A 73 -4.25 2.67 21.16
CA TYR A 73 -4.25 3.52 19.97
C TYR A 73 -5.47 4.45 19.92
N MET A 74 -6.68 3.90 20.16
CA MET A 74 -7.93 4.67 20.09
C MET A 74 -8.06 5.69 21.25
N GLU A 75 -7.59 5.32 22.44
CA GLU A 75 -7.59 6.18 23.64
C GLU A 75 -6.66 7.38 23.49
N LEU A 76 -5.50 7.20 22.84
CA LEU A 76 -4.51 8.26 22.62
C LEU A 76 -4.70 9.03 21.31
N LEU A 77 -5.55 8.57 20.38
CA LEU A 77 -5.83 9.25 19.12
C LEU A 77 -6.23 10.75 19.28
N PRO A 78 -7.03 11.17 20.28
CA PRO A 78 -7.32 12.59 20.52
C PRO A 78 -6.09 13.41 20.92
N MET A 79 -5.06 12.81 21.51
CA MET A 79 -3.82 13.49 21.88
C MET A 79 -2.86 13.67 20.69
N LEU A 80 -2.93 12.78 19.69
CA LEU A 80 -2.08 12.85 18.50
C LEU A 80 -2.40 14.09 17.65
N TYR A 81 -3.69 14.36 17.44
CA TYR A 81 -4.20 15.32 16.46
C TYR A 81 -4.34 16.77 16.98
N THR A 82 -4.13 17.78 16.12
CA THR A 82 -4.50 19.19 16.37
C THR A 82 -5.02 19.88 15.11
N ASP A 83 -6.13 20.62 15.19
CA ASP A 83 -6.66 21.46 14.10
C ASP A 83 -5.80 22.71 13.82
N THR A 84 -4.89 23.06 14.73
CA THR A 84 -3.97 24.19 14.60
C THR A 84 -2.56 23.73 14.98
N PRO A 85 -1.65 23.47 14.01
CA PRO A 85 -0.27 23.14 14.31
C PRO A 85 0.47 24.38 14.86
N SER A 86 1.32 24.17 15.87
CA SER A 86 2.18 25.24 16.41
C SER A 86 3.35 25.50 15.46
N MET A 87 3.72 26.78 15.32
CA MET A 87 4.97 27.19 14.68
C MET A 87 6.13 27.32 15.70
N ASP A 88 5.82 27.24 17.00
CA ASP A 88 6.81 27.21 18.08
C ASP A 88 7.27 25.76 18.31
N ASP A 89 8.56 25.53 18.10
CA ASP A 89 9.19 24.23 18.23
C ASP A 89 9.23 23.73 19.69
N ASN A 90 9.19 24.60 20.71
CA ASN A 90 9.13 24.20 22.12
C ASN A 90 7.78 23.57 22.47
N VAL A 91 6.68 24.21 22.03
CA VAL A 91 5.30 23.69 22.17
C VAL A 91 5.17 22.35 21.44
N ASN A 92 5.83 22.22 20.28
CA ASN A 92 5.87 20.98 19.51
C ASN A 92 6.70 19.88 20.19
N ILE A 93 7.80 20.20 20.88
CA ILE A 93 8.58 19.25 21.70
C ILE A 93 7.72 18.75 22.87
N GLU A 94 7.19 19.66 23.70
CA GLU A 94 6.42 19.31 24.90
C GLU A 94 5.20 18.43 24.56
N ARG A 95 4.50 18.76 23.46
CA ARG A 95 3.36 17.97 22.94
C ARG A 95 3.78 16.55 22.57
N ARG A 96 4.91 16.38 21.88
CA ARG A 96 5.42 15.07 21.46
C ARG A 96 5.89 14.23 22.63
N GLU A 97 6.57 14.85 23.60
CA GLU A 97 7.00 14.20 24.84
C GLU A 97 5.79 13.71 25.64
N ARG A 98 4.79 14.58 25.86
CA ARG A 98 3.54 14.23 26.54
C ARG A 98 2.81 13.06 25.88
N TYR A 99 2.76 13.03 24.54
CA TYR A 99 2.19 11.91 23.79
C TYR A 99 3.00 10.62 23.98
N ARG A 100 4.33 10.68 23.87
CA ARG A 100 5.22 9.51 24.03
C ARG A 100 5.17 8.93 25.44
N VAL A 101 5.14 9.77 26.47
CA VAL A 101 5.00 9.33 27.87
C VAL A 101 3.67 8.61 28.08
N ALA A 102 2.57 9.13 27.52
CA ALA A 102 1.26 8.49 27.59
C ALA A 102 1.25 7.12 26.88
N VAL A 103 1.81 7.03 25.66
CA VAL A 103 1.99 5.75 24.95
C VAL A 103 2.83 4.77 25.79
N GLN A 104 4.00 5.20 26.28
CA GLN A 104 4.90 4.34 27.05
C GLN A 104 4.28 3.82 28.34
N SER A 105 3.49 4.63 29.07
CA SER A 105 2.77 4.15 30.24
C SER A 105 1.74 3.10 29.82
N LEU A 106 0.79 3.47 28.95
CA LEU A 106 -0.32 2.58 28.62
C LEU A 106 0.11 1.26 27.95
N LEU A 107 1.25 1.23 27.26
CA LEU A 107 1.84 -0.02 26.77
C LEU A 107 2.32 -0.90 27.94
N ARG A 108 3.25 -0.41 28.78
CA ARG A 108 3.79 -1.15 29.93
C ARG A 108 2.71 -1.57 30.94
N ASP A 109 1.73 -0.69 31.17
CA ASP A 109 0.69 -0.87 32.18
C ASP A 109 -0.40 -1.88 31.75
N ARG A 110 -0.44 -2.30 30.47
CA ARG A 110 -1.55 -3.09 29.90
C ARG A 110 -1.14 -4.25 28.99
N ILE A 111 0.14 -4.42 28.64
CA ILE A 111 0.60 -5.47 27.71
C ILE A 111 1.56 -6.43 28.42
N THR A 112 1.13 -7.68 28.61
CA THR A 112 2.03 -8.79 28.96
C THR A 112 2.86 -9.17 27.73
N LEU A 113 4.09 -8.68 27.67
CA LEU A 113 4.96 -8.88 26.50
C LEU A 113 5.29 -10.35 26.22
N ASP A 114 5.35 -11.18 27.26
CA ASP A 114 5.62 -12.62 27.15
C ASP A 114 4.45 -13.37 26.48
N ASP A 115 3.20 -13.02 26.82
CA ASP A 115 2.00 -13.57 26.17
C ASP A 115 1.95 -13.19 24.67
N VAL A 116 2.28 -11.93 24.36
CA VAL A 116 2.38 -11.44 22.97
C VAL A 116 3.45 -12.19 22.20
N THR A 117 4.61 -12.42 22.82
CA THR A 117 5.75 -13.11 22.21
C THR A 117 5.40 -14.57 21.94
N THR A 118 4.79 -15.27 22.90
CA THR A 118 4.31 -16.66 22.77
C THR A 118 3.39 -16.84 21.56
N ILE A 119 2.41 -15.95 21.38
CA ILE A 119 1.47 -15.98 20.23
C ILE A 119 2.20 -15.79 18.88
N LEU A 120 3.29 -15.03 18.85
CA LEU A 120 4.04 -14.75 17.64
C LEU A 120 5.09 -15.83 17.32
N GLU A 121 5.60 -16.52 18.34
CA GLU A 121 6.44 -17.71 18.18
C GLU A 121 5.63 -18.89 17.61
N GLU A 122 4.37 -19.08 18.05
CA GLU A 122 3.44 -20.02 17.42
C GLU A 122 3.25 -19.71 15.92
N VAL A 123 3.05 -18.44 15.56
CA VAL A 123 2.92 -17.99 14.17
C VAL A 123 4.18 -18.27 13.33
N GLU A 124 5.37 -18.11 13.90
CA GLU A 124 6.63 -18.44 13.19
C GLU A 124 6.85 -19.96 13.06
N ALA A 125 6.29 -20.76 13.97
CA ALA A 125 6.22 -22.21 13.86
C ALA A 125 5.10 -22.72 12.91
N ASP A 126 4.39 -21.81 12.21
CA ASP A 126 3.19 -22.08 11.41
C ASP A 126 2.04 -22.76 12.19
N ASN A 127 2.00 -22.56 13.52
CA ASN A 127 0.86 -22.90 14.37
C ASN A 127 -0.16 -21.75 14.40
N TRP A 128 -1.43 -22.10 14.27
CA TRP A 128 -2.56 -21.15 14.20
C TRP A 128 -3.70 -21.52 15.17
N SER A 129 -3.38 -22.26 16.24
CA SER A 129 -4.33 -22.59 17.32
C SER A 129 -4.88 -21.36 18.02
N THR A 130 -4.02 -20.36 18.24
CA THR A 130 -4.27 -19.23 19.15
C THR A 130 -4.64 -17.95 18.41
N ILE A 131 -4.27 -17.83 17.13
CA ILE A 131 -4.50 -16.64 16.31
C ILE A 131 -4.79 -17.03 14.85
N SER A 132 -5.71 -16.31 14.19
CA SER A 132 -6.02 -16.49 12.77
C SER A 132 -5.19 -15.54 11.88
N ARG A 133 -4.95 -15.92 10.61
CA ARG A 133 -4.18 -15.10 9.65
C ARG A 133 -4.77 -13.69 9.43
N ASP A 134 -6.09 -13.56 9.45
CA ASP A 134 -6.76 -12.25 9.36
C ASP A 134 -6.65 -11.44 10.66
N THR A 135 -6.61 -12.09 11.82
CA THR A 135 -6.30 -11.42 13.10
C THR A 135 -4.85 -10.91 13.13
N LEU A 136 -3.89 -11.72 12.65
CA LEU A 136 -2.49 -11.32 12.48
C LEU A 136 -2.36 -10.12 11.51
N ASN A 137 -3.13 -10.11 10.41
CA ASN A 137 -3.19 -8.97 9.50
C ASN A 137 -3.67 -7.68 10.17
N GLY A 138 -4.71 -7.75 11.01
CA GLY A 138 -5.19 -6.61 11.79
C GLY A 138 -4.17 -6.13 12.82
N PHE A 139 -3.49 -7.06 13.49
CA PHE A 139 -2.41 -6.75 14.44
C PHE A 139 -1.21 -6.09 13.72
N TYR A 140 -0.82 -6.58 12.54
CA TYR A 140 0.24 -5.99 11.71
C TYR A 140 -0.04 -4.52 11.37
N CYS A 141 -1.30 -4.20 11.03
CA CYS A 141 -1.74 -2.82 10.81
C CYS A 141 -1.63 -1.99 12.10
N CYS A 142 -2.16 -2.49 13.21
CA CYS A 142 -2.18 -1.78 14.49
C CYS A 142 -0.77 -1.45 14.99
N VAL A 143 0.17 -2.40 14.94
CA VAL A 143 1.57 -2.16 15.33
C VAL A 143 2.23 -1.16 14.37
N ALA A 144 2.04 -1.29 13.05
CA ALA A 144 2.58 -0.33 12.08
C ALA A 144 2.09 1.10 12.34
N LEU A 145 0.78 1.29 12.54
CA LEU A 145 0.19 2.61 12.75
C LEU A 145 0.50 3.19 14.14
N SER A 146 0.60 2.34 15.17
CA SER A 146 1.08 2.74 16.51
C SER A 146 2.54 3.20 16.48
N ARG A 147 3.41 2.53 15.69
CA ARG A 147 4.80 2.95 15.49
C ARG A 147 4.89 4.31 14.78
N HIS A 148 4.06 4.57 13.77
CA HIS A 148 3.96 5.90 13.14
C HIS A 148 3.47 6.98 14.12
N ALA A 149 2.46 6.67 14.92
CA ALA A 149 1.91 7.59 15.92
C ALA A 149 2.94 7.91 17.03
N TYR A 150 3.61 6.91 17.61
CA TYR A 150 4.68 7.12 18.59
C TYR A 150 5.88 7.89 18.02
N ARG A 151 6.24 7.63 16.74
CA ARG A 151 7.32 8.34 16.07
C ARG A 151 6.99 9.81 15.87
N TRP A 152 5.92 10.14 15.17
CA TRP A 152 5.62 11.55 14.90
C TRP A 152 5.20 12.27 16.18
N ALA A 153 4.42 11.60 17.03
CA ALA A 153 3.89 12.07 18.32
C ALA A 153 3.06 13.37 18.24
N THR A 154 2.74 13.82 17.03
CA THR A 154 1.79 14.87 16.71
C THR A 154 1.37 14.76 15.23
N LEU A 155 0.14 15.17 14.92
CA LEU A 155 -0.38 15.36 13.57
C LEU A 155 -1.09 16.72 13.50
N PRO A 156 -0.71 17.66 12.60
CA PRO A 156 0.33 17.58 11.57
C PRO A 156 1.74 17.25 12.08
N VAL A 157 2.55 16.69 11.17
CA VAL A 157 3.99 16.50 11.37
C VAL A 157 4.70 17.85 11.34
N VAL A 158 5.68 18.03 12.23
CA VAL A 158 6.36 19.32 12.50
C VAL A 158 7.89 19.22 12.39
N LYS A 159 8.58 20.35 12.26
CA LYS A 159 10.06 20.45 12.08
C LYS A 159 10.86 19.60 13.07
N VAL A 160 10.64 19.75 14.37
CA VAL A 160 11.33 18.97 15.41
C VAL A 160 11.13 17.45 15.27
N ALA A 161 10.00 17.00 14.72
CA ALA A 161 9.74 15.58 14.47
C ALA A 161 10.41 15.05 13.18
N GLN A 162 10.82 15.94 12.28
CA GLN A 162 11.54 15.62 11.04
C GLN A 162 13.07 15.62 11.20
N LEU A 163 13.59 16.36 12.17
CA LEU A 163 15.03 16.40 12.50
C LEU A 163 15.49 15.12 13.24
N GLU A 164 14.56 14.40 13.85
CA GLU A 164 14.76 13.11 14.49
C GLU A 164 15.16 12.04 13.44
N LYS A 165 16.34 11.43 13.62
CA LYS A 165 16.93 10.42 12.71
C LYS A 165 16.90 9.00 13.28
N GLU A 166 16.78 8.88 14.58
CA GLU A 166 16.79 7.65 15.40
C GLU A 166 15.70 7.79 16.46
N LEU A 167 15.15 6.67 16.94
CA LEU A 167 14.16 6.65 18.02
C LEU A 167 14.09 5.26 18.65
N ASP A 168 14.24 5.21 19.97
CA ASP A 168 13.97 4.00 20.74
C ASP A 168 12.46 3.76 20.84
N PHE A 169 12.04 2.65 20.23
CA PHE A 169 10.68 2.15 20.32
C PHE A 169 10.51 1.32 21.59
N PRO A 170 9.39 1.50 22.33
CA PRO A 170 9.06 0.66 23.48
C PRO A 170 9.11 -0.83 23.08
N PRO A 171 9.57 -1.74 23.96
CA PRO A 171 9.66 -3.19 23.67
C PRO A 171 8.37 -3.77 23.06
N GLU A 172 7.23 -3.30 23.53
CA GLU A 172 5.89 -3.68 23.11
C GLU A 172 5.61 -3.30 21.64
N LEU A 173 6.27 -2.28 21.09
CA LEU A 173 6.18 -1.85 19.68
C LEU A 173 7.38 -2.27 18.81
N SER A 174 8.47 -2.77 19.40
CA SER A 174 9.68 -3.18 18.66
C SER A 174 9.80 -4.70 18.53
N ILE A 175 9.52 -5.47 19.58
CA ILE A 175 9.64 -6.93 19.55
C ILE A 175 8.58 -7.55 18.62
N PRO A 176 7.26 -7.28 18.76
CA PRO A 176 6.27 -7.80 17.82
C PRO A 176 6.49 -7.39 16.38
N TRP A 177 7.03 -6.18 16.17
CA TRP A 177 7.38 -5.71 14.84
C TRP A 177 8.44 -6.58 14.16
N SER A 178 9.39 -7.12 14.92
CA SER A 178 10.41 -8.03 14.37
C SER A 178 9.81 -9.36 13.87
N TYR A 179 8.88 -9.97 14.62
CA TYR A 179 8.14 -11.17 14.19
C TYR A 179 7.31 -10.89 12.93
N LEU A 180 6.62 -9.74 12.89
CA LEU A 180 5.83 -9.33 11.74
C LEU A 180 6.70 -9.07 10.49
N GLN A 181 7.85 -8.40 10.65
CA GLN A 181 8.84 -8.21 9.58
C GLN A 181 9.34 -9.55 9.00
N ARG A 182 9.58 -10.56 9.86
CA ARG A 182 10.01 -11.91 9.45
C ARG A 182 8.88 -12.68 8.76
N TYR A 183 7.68 -12.75 9.34
CA TYR A 183 6.53 -13.46 8.77
C TYR A 183 6.16 -12.98 7.35
N PHE A 184 6.05 -11.65 7.15
CA PHE A 184 5.77 -11.06 5.84
C PHE A 184 7.04 -10.90 4.95
N GLY A 185 8.22 -11.21 5.48
CA GLY A 185 9.52 -11.11 4.81
C GLY A 185 9.84 -9.71 4.27
N CYS A 186 9.58 -8.69 5.09
CA CYS A 186 9.55 -7.26 4.73
C CYS A 186 10.35 -6.45 5.76
N HIS A 187 11.41 -5.74 5.35
CA HIS A 187 12.38 -5.16 6.30
C HIS A 187 12.13 -3.67 6.69
N SER A 188 11.07 -3.03 6.19
CA SER A 188 10.77 -1.61 6.51
C SER A 188 10.38 -1.41 7.97
N ASP A 189 10.96 -0.41 8.65
CA ASP A 189 10.64 -0.07 10.04
C ASP A 189 9.34 0.74 10.21
N GLY A 190 8.87 1.37 9.13
CA GLY A 190 7.58 2.06 9.04
C GLY A 190 6.48 1.29 8.32
N GLY A 191 6.72 0.02 7.99
CA GLY A 191 5.78 -0.82 7.25
C GLY A 191 5.69 -0.46 5.77
N ASN A 192 4.56 -0.81 5.17
CA ASN A 192 4.31 -0.71 3.73
C ASN A 192 2.81 -0.49 3.45
N HIS A 193 2.44 -0.39 2.17
CA HIS A 193 1.05 -0.29 1.70
C HIS A 193 0.12 -1.42 2.23
N THR A 194 0.63 -2.64 2.41
CA THR A 194 -0.17 -3.76 2.96
C THR A 194 -0.50 -3.56 4.43
N SER A 195 0.50 -3.32 5.30
CA SER A 195 0.26 -3.05 6.72
C SER A 195 -0.54 -1.77 6.95
N ASN A 196 -0.14 -0.67 6.30
CA ASN A 196 -0.61 0.66 6.69
C ASN A 196 -1.87 1.09 5.94
N VAL A 197 -2.23 0.45 4.81
CA VAL A 197 -3.41 0.80 4.01
C VAL A 197 -4.35 -0.39 3.85
N LEU A 198 -3.92 -1.50 3.24
CA LEU A 198 -4.83 -2.60 2.91
C LEU A 198 -5.42 -3.27 4.14
N ASN A 199 -4.57 -3.65 5.09
CA ASN A 199 -5.01 -4.28 6.34
C ASN A 199 -5.80 -3.32 7.25
N ASN A 200 -5.84 -2.01 6.98
CA ASN A 200 -6.61 -1.05 7.77
C ASN A 200 -8.14 -1.13 7.50
N PHE A 201 -8.58 -1.99 6.58
CA PHE A 201 -9.98 -2.24 6.28
C PHE A 201 -10.42 -3.61 6.80
N ASN A 202 -11.55 -3.65 7.51
CA ASN A 202 -12.14 -4.90 7.99
C ASN A 202 -12.95 -5.63 6.88
N PRO A 203 -13.54 -6.82 7.13
CA PRO A 203 -14.31 -7.55 6.11
C PRO A 203 -15.57 -6.83 5.62
N ARG A 204 -16.07 -5.83 6.36
CA ARG A 204 -17.17 -4.92 5.94
C ARG A 204 -16.66 -3.75 5.08
N SER A 205 -15.36 -3.71 4.79
CA SER A 205 -14.64 -2.58 4.16
C SER A 205 -14.77 -1.26 4.94
N GLU A 206 -14.91 -1.33 6.26
CA GLU A 206 -14.82 -0.17 7.16
C GLU A 206 -13.36 0.07 7.52
N ARG A 207 -12.91 1.34 7.46
CA ARG A 207 -11.55 1.71 7.87
C ARG A 207 -11.49 1.84 9.38
N ILE A 208 -10.59 1.09 10.02
CA ILE A 208 -10.56 0.95 11.48
C ILE A 208 -9.74 2.06 12.13
N PHE A 209 -8.48 2.23 11.74
CA PHE A 209 -7.61 3.27 12.29
C PHE A 209 -7.66 4.53 11.45
N ARG A 210 -7.96 5.64 12.14
CA ARG A 210 -7.82 7.01 11.64
C ARG A 210 -6.64 7.68 12.33
N PHE A 211 -6.11 8.73 11.73
CA PHE A 211 -5.09 9.58 12.35
C PHE A 211 -5.63 10.96 12.77
N ASN A 212 -6.63 11.48 12.07
CA ASN A 212 -7.25 12.75 12.42
C ASN A 212 -8.55 12.51 13.21
N ASN A 213 -8.62 13.07 14.41
CA ASN A 213 -9.88 13.24 15.16
C ASN A 213 -10.43 14.68 15.02
N SER A 214 -10.20 15.25 13.83
CA SER A 214 -10.51 16.62 13.44
C SER A 214 -11.99 16.97 13.55
N LEU A 215 -12.30 18.19 14.02
CA LEU A 215 -13.65 18.75 13.87
C LEU A 215 -13.94 19.24 12.45
N SER A 216 -12.91 19.50 11.63
CA SER A 216 -13.05 19.86 10.21
C SER A 216 -13.51 18.67 9.36
N PRO A 217 -14.69 18.73 8.71
CA PRO A 217 -15.17 17.66 7.83
C PRO A 217 -14.27 17.46 6.61
N THR A 218 -13.62 18.53 6.13
CA THR A 218 -12.68 18.47 4.99
C THR A 218 -11.45 17.61 5.29
N ILE A 219 -10.95 17.64 6.52
CA ILE A 219 -9.82 16.79 6.93
C ILE A 219 -10.26 15.33 7.02
N GLN A 220 -11.37 15.04 7.73
CA GLN A 220 -11.90 13.68 7.83
C GLN A 220 -12.20 13.06 6.45
N ALA A 221 -12.88 13.83 5.57
CA ALA A 221 -13.22 13.39 4.22
C ALA A 221 -11.99 13.18 3.34
N SER A 222 -10.97 14.04 3.46
CA SER A 222 -9.73 13.88 2.67
C SER A 222 -8.88 12.70 3.12
N GLU A 223 -8.86 12.38 4.43
CA GLU A 223 -8.20 11.19 4.95
C GLU A 223 -8.93 9.92 4.48
N GLU A 224 -10.25 9.83 4.70
CA GLU A 224 -11.05 8.69 4.25
C GLU A 224 -11.01 8.53 2.73
N GLY A 225 -11.22 9.60 1.96
CA GLY A 225 -11.22 9.55 0.50
C GLY A 225 -9.89 9.08 -0.10
N PHE A 226 -8.76 9.47 0.51
CA PHE A 226 -7.42 9.03 0.09
C PHE A 226 -7.18 7.55 0.42
N PHE A 227 -7.48 7.12 1.65
CA PHE A 227 -7.38 5.71 2.05
C PHE A 227 -8.31 4.80 1.24
N ARG A 228 -9.57 5.24 1.06
CA ARG A 228 -10.63 4.55 0.32
C ARG A 228 -10.21 4.31 -1.12
N LEU A 229 -9.68 5.34 -1.79
CA LEU A 229 -9.10 5.24 -3.13
C LEU A 229 -8.03 4.13 -3.19
N LEU A 230 -7.07 4.14 -2.28
CA LEU A 230 -5.92 3.25 -2.32
C LEU A 230 -6.34 1.78 -2.08
N TYR A 231 -7.31 1.54 -1.21
CA TYR A 231 -7.91 0.21 -1.03
C TYR A 231 -8.77 -0.22 -2.23
N GLU A 232 -9.62 0.67 -2.76
CA GLU A 232 -10.45 0.39 -3.95
C GLU A 232 -9.60 0.01 -5.18
N VAL A 233 -8.40 0.59 -5.33
CA VAL A 233 -7.43 0.20 -6.37
C VAL A 233 -7.05 -1.27 -6.26
N ASP A 234 -6.68 -1.76 -5.07
CA ASP A 234 -6.32 -3.17 -4.88
C ASP A 234 -7.53 -4.13 -4.93
N VAL A 235 -8.74 -3.67 -4.54
CA VAL A 235 -10.00 -4.40 -4.79
C VAL A 235 -10.21 -4.62 -6.29
N MET A 236 -10.08 -3.57 -7.10
CA MET A 236 -10.19 -3.68 -8.57
C MET A 236 -9.05 -4.49 -9.20
N SER A 237 -7.91 -4.59 -8.51
CA SER A 237 -6.71 -5.29 -9.02
C SER A 237 -6.81 -6.80 -8.95
N PHE A 238 -7.68 -7.39 -8.11
CA PHE A 238 -7.87 -8.85 -8.08
C PHE A 238 -8.26 -9.43 -9.45
N ASP A 239 -9.23 -8.81 -10.13
CA ASP A 239 -9.67 -9.27 -11.45
C ASP A 239 -8.57 -9.11 -12.51
N ILE A 240 -7.76 -8.05 -12.40
CA ILE A 240 -6.57 -7.86 -13.24
C ILE A 240 -5.54 -8.96 -12.97
N PHE A 241 -5.27 -9.33 -11.71
CA PHE A 241 -4.33 -10.43 -11.38
C PHE A 241 -4.80 -11.78 -11.92
N HIS A 242 -6.10 -12.08 -11.78
CA HIS A 242 -6.73 -13.27 -12.37
C HIS A 242 -6.55 -13.29 -13.89
N ASP A 243 -6.86 -12.19 -14.58
CA ASP A 243 -6.80 -12.14 -16.05
C ASP A 243 -5.34 -12.11 -16.57
N ILE A 244 -4.38 -11.57 -15.81
CA ILE A 244 -2.93 -11.69 -16.08
C ILE A 244 -2.47 -13.15 -15.98
N VAL A 245 -2.90 -13.88 -14.95
CA VAL A 245 -2.61 -15.32 -14.83
C VAL A 245 -3.20 -16.07 -16.02
N LEU A 246 -4.45 -15.81 -16.40
CA LEU A 246 -5.09 -16.46 -17.55
C LEU A 246 -4.37 -16.15 -18.88
N ALA A 247 -3.88 -14.92 -19.07
CA ALA A 247 -3.10 -14.56 -20.26
C ALA A 247 -1.82 -15.39 -20.37
N ILE A 248 -1.09 -15.52 -19.26
CA ILE A 248 0.16 -16.30 -19.16
C ILE A 248 -0.09 -17.80 -19.36
N THR A 249 -1.03 -18.38 -18.63
CA THR A 249 -1.28 -19.83 -18.67
C THR A 249 -1.87 -20.27 -20.00
N SER A 250 -2.84 -19.53 -20.53
CA SER A 250 -3.43 -19.82 -21.86
C SER A 250 -2.40 -19.74 -22.97
N TYR A 251 -1.44 -18.81 -22.92
CA TYR A 251 -0.37 -18.74 -23.91
C TYR A 251 0.55 -19.97 -23.84
N LYS A 252 0.95 -20.38 -22.63
CA LYS A 252 1.79 -21.57 -22.40
C LYS A 252 1.12 -22.87 -22.86
N ASP A 253 -0.20 -22.93 -22.76
CA ASP A 253 -1.01 -24.07 -23.24
C ASP A 253 -1.26 -24.05 -24.77
N GLY A 254 -0.71 -23.08 -25.51
CA GLY A 254 -0.98 -22.90 -26.94
C GLY A 254 -2.39 -22.36 -27.27
N LYS A 255 -3.14 -21.92 -26.26
CA LYS A 255 -4.52 -21.41 -26.36
C LYS A 255 -4.53 -19.91 -26.68
N THR A 256 -3.87 -19.50 -27.77
CA THR A 256 -3.62 -18.09 -28.12
C THR A 256 -4.88 -17.20 -28.06
N THR A 257 -6.04 -17.68 -28.54
CA THR A 257 -7.30 -16.92 -28.47
C THR A 257 -7.72 -16.60 -27.03
N ALA A 258 -7.59 -17.56 -26.11
CA ALA A 258 -7.89 -17.35 -24.70
C ALA A 258 -6.87 -16.40 -24.02
N SER A 259 -5.59 -16.46 -24.43
CA SER A 259 -4.58 -15.50 -23.99
C SER A 259 -4.89 -14.07 -24.45
N LEU A 260 -5.34 -13.92 -25.71
CA LEU A 260 -5.75 -12.65 -26.29
C LEU A 260 -6.97 -12.04 -25.58
N ASP A 261 -8.01 -12.84 -25.32
CA ASP A 261 -9.21 -12.37 -24.63
C ASP A 261 -8.96 -12.09 -23.13
N ALA A 262 -8.00 -12.79 -22.51
CA ALA A 262 -7.50 -12.45 -21.18
C ALA A 262 -6.74 -11.10 -21.19
N MET A 263 -5.81 -10.86 -22.13
CA MET A 263 -5.11 -9.57 -22.25
C MET A 263 -6.04 -8.40 -22.57
N ARG A 264 -7.09 -8.62 -23.37
CA ARG A 264 -8.19 -7.64 -23.57
C ARG A 264 -8.90 -7.30 -22.27
N SER A 265 -9.13 -8.31 -21.42
CA SER A 265 -9.80 -8.16 -20.13
C SER A 265 -8.91 -7.39 -19.13
N VAL A 266 -7.60 -7.68 -19.10
CA VAL A 266 -6.59 -6.85 -18.40
C VAL A 266 -6.64 -5.40 -18.89
N ASN A 267 -6.60 -5.15 -20.21
CA ASN A 267 -6.67 -3.80 -20.76
C ASN A 267 -7.98 -3.06 -20.44
N ALA A 268 -9.11 -3.77 -20.36
CA ALA A 268 -10.40 -3.21 -19.98
C ALA A 268 -10.47 -2.88 -18.47
N GLY A 269 -10.03 -3.81 -17.61
CA GLY A 269 -9.98 -3.63 -16.16
C GLY A 269 -9.09 -2.45 -15.76
N LEU A 270 -7.91 -2.34 -16.36
CA LEU A 270 -6.98 -1.22 -16.14
C LEU A 270 -7.56 0.14 -16.56
N ARG A 271 -8.34 0.17 -17.65
CA ARG A 271 -9.05 1.39 -18.05
C ARG A 271 -10.06 1.82 -16.99
N GLY A 272 -10.80 0.86 -16.43
CA GLY A 272 -11.69 1.10 -15.29
C GLY A 272 -10.94 1.62 -14.06
N LEU A 273 -9.87 0.94 -13.65
CA LEU A 273 -9.04 1.31 -12.51
C LEU A 273 -8.42 2.71 -12.68
N PHE A 274 -7.90 3.04 -13.85
CA PHE A 274 -7.34 4.37 -14.11
C PHE A 274 -8.43 5.45 -14.17
N VAL A 275 -9.63 5.18 -14.68
CA VAL A 275 -10.76 6.12 -14.61
C VAL A 275 -11.18 6.35 -13.16
N HIS A 276 -11.33 5.29 -12.37
CA HIS A 276 -11.67 5.34 -10.94
C HIS A 276 -10.64 6.16 -10.14
N PHE A 277 -9.35 5.88 -10.31
CA PHE A 277 -8.26 6.64 -9.69
C PHE A 277 -8.34 8.12 -10.03
N ASN A 278 -8.60 8.46 -11.30
CA ASN A 278 -8.71 9.83 -11.79
C ASN A 278 -10.03 10.55 -11.40
N GLN A 279 -11.04 9.81 -10.91
CA GLN A 279 -12.27 10.35 -10.33
C GLN A 279 -12.13 10.57 -8.82
N LYS A 280 -11.52 9.62 -8.09
CA LYS A 280 -11.27 9.76 -6.65
C LYS A 280 -10.14 10.76 -6.32
N MET A 281 -9.09 10.88 -7.14
CA MET A 281 -8.07 11.95 -6.99
C MET A 281 -8.57 13.31 -7.50
N ARG A 282 -9.56 13.88 -6.82
CA ARG A 282 -10.16 15.20 -7.07
C ARG A 282 -10.39 15.94 -5.76
N GLU A 283 -10.41 17.28 -5.82
CA GLU A 283 -10.61 18.17 -4.66
C GLU A 283 -11.86 17.82 -3.84
N GLU A 284 -12.92 17.35 -4.51
CA GLU A 284 -14.20 16.93 -3.91
C GLU A 284 -14.09 15.69 -2.99
N ASN A 285 -13.05 14.88 -3.15
CA ASN A 285 -12.81 13.63 -2.42
C ASN A 285 -11.53 13.68 -1.57
N VAL A 286 -10.51 14.41 -2.03
CA VAL A 286 -9.22 14.60 -1.36
C VAL A 286 -8.79 16.05 -1.58
N SER A 287 -8.98 16.92 -0.59
CA SER A 287 -8.63 18.34 -0.74
C SER A 287 -7.13 18.56 -0.65
N ARG A 288 -6.58 19.25 -1.65
CA ARG A 288 -5.16 19.63 -1.71
C ARG A 288 -4.76 20.43 -0.47
N LYS A 289 -5.62 21.35 -0.03
CA LYS A 289 -5.39 22.28 1.09
C LYS A 289 -5.00 21.60 2.40
N VAL A 290 -5.46 20.36 2.63
CA VAL A 290 -5.24 19.63 3.89
C VAL A 290 -4.41 18.36 3.72
N TRP A 291 -4.42 17.75 2.52
CA TRP A 291 -3.79 16.44 2.29
C TRP A 291 -2.31 16.41 2.67
N VAL A 292 -1.54 17.47 2.35
CA VAL A 292 -0.10 17.53 2.65
C VAL A 292 0.19 17.42 4.15
N ASN A 293 -0.57 18.15 4.95
CA ASN A 293 -0.29 18.39 6.37
C ASN A 293 -0.94 17.33 7.26
N TYR A 294 -2.14 16.87 6.88
CA TYR A 294 -3.01 16.01 7.69
C TYR A 294 -3.15 14.56 7.18
N VAL A 295 -2.73 14.26 5.94
CA VAL A 295 -2.89 12.91 5.35
C VAL A 295 -1.53 12.34 4.95
N GLN A 296 -0.85 12.98 3.98
CA GLN A 296 0.46 12.58 3.45
C GLN A 296 1.54 12.50 4.53
N SER A 297 1.56 13.49 5.42
CA SER A 297 2.56 13.68 6.48
C SER A 297 2.81 12.40 7.29
N MET A 298 1.74 11.80 7.77
CA MET A 298 1.71 10.63 8.63
C MET A 298 2.35 9.39 7.98
N HIS A 299 2.35 9.29 6.64
CA HIS A 299 2.88 8.13 5.93
C HIS A 299 4.41 8.16 5.70
N ALA A 300 5.11 9.27 6.00
CA ALA A 300 6.59 9.32 6.02
C ALA A 300 7.14 8.82 7.37
N TRP A 301 8.37 8.29 7.42
CA TRP A 301 8.46 6.93 8.00
C TRP A 301 9.87 6.36 8.61
N GLY A 302 10.49 7.54 9.00
CA GLY A 302 11.50 8.27 8.21
C GLY A 302 12.89 8.42 8.87
N LEU A 303 13.08 7.71 9.97
CA LEU A 303 14.34 7.44 10.65
C LEU A 303 15.21 6.45 9.86
N GLY A 304 16.37 6.12 10.40
CA GLY A 304 17.14 4.93 10.05
C GLY A 304 17.60 4.15 11.27
N ARG A 305 18.50 3.19 11.03
CA ARG A 305 19.36 2.54 12.02
C ARG A 305 20.63 2.02 11.35
N MET A 306 21.64 1.69 12.14
CA MET A 306 22.81 0.95 11.65
C MET A 306 22.42 -0.49 11.29
N ILE A 307 22.82 -0.96 10.11
CA ILE A 307 22.67 -2.34 9.63
C ILE A 307 23.98 -2.72 8.95
N ASP A 308 24.62 -3.81 9.38
CA ASP A 308 25.88 -4.35 8.83
C ASP A 308 27.03 -3.31 8.69
N GLY A 309 27.02 -2.27 9.54
CA GLY A 309 27.99 -1.17 9.52
C GLY A 309 27.60 0.04 8.67
N GLU A 310 26.51 -0.03 7.91
CA GLU A 310 25.96 1.10 7.13
C GLU A 310 24.78 1.78 7.83
N TRP A 311 24.68 3.10 7.68
CA TRP A 311 23.52 3.86 8.13
C TRP A 311 22.34 3.73 7.14
N VAL A 312 21.38 2.87 7.46
CA VAL A 312 20.21 2.61 6.61
C VAL A 312 19.03 3.48 7.05
N ARG A 313 18.74 4.54 6.28
CA ARG A 313 17.47 5.26 6.35
C ARG A 313 16.38 4.50 5.58
N PHE A 314 15.16 4.46 6.10
CA PHE A 314 14.00 3.91 5.40
C PHE A 314 13.14 5.00 4.74
N ASP A 315 12.39 4.60 3.72
CA ASP A 315 11.34 5.36 3.02
C ASP A 315 9.94 4.99 3.56
N GLY A 316 8.95 5.84 3.31
CA GLY A 316 7.58 5.65 3.78
C GLY A 316 6.59 5.03 2.82
N VAL A 317 5.35 4.94 3.32
CA VAL A 317 4.23 4.30 2.63
C VAL A 317 3.85 5.16 1.42
N SER A 318 3.88 4.56 0.24
CA SER A 318 3.94 5.30 -1.01
C SER A 318 3.34 4.50 -2.16
N GLY A 319 2.77 5.18 -3.17
CA GLY A 319 2.02 4.55 -4.27
C GLY A 319 2.85 3.61 -5.19
N ASN A 320 4.17 3.64 -5.07
CA ASN A 320 5.09 2.66 -5.67
C ASN A 320 5.01 1.27 -5.01
N GLN A 321 4.43 1.15 -3.82
CA GLN A 321 4.22 -0.12 -3.10
C GLN A 321 2.87 -0.80 -3.45
N ILE A 322 2.05 -0.18 -4.29
CA ILE A 322 0.78 -0.75 -4.75
C ILE A 322 1.08 -1.88 -5.73
N LEU A 323 0.61 -3.09 -5.41
CA LEU A 323 0.99 -4.33 -6.10
C LEU A 323 0.72 -4.28 -7.61
N VAL A 324 -0.40 -3.68 -8.03
CA VAL A 324 -0.81 -3.69 -9.44
C VAL A 324 0.21 -3.04 -10.36
N PHE A 325 0.87 -1.95 -9.96
CA PHE A 325 1.88 -1.31 -10.82
C PHE A 325 3.15 -2.17 -10.95
N GLN A 326 3.53 -2.90 -9.90
CA GLN A 326 4.67 -3.83 -9.96
C GLN A 326 4.34 -5.08 -10.80
N ALA A 327 3.12 -5.62 -10.68
CA ALA A 327 2.64 -6.74 -11.49
C ALA A 327 2.56 -6.40 -12.99
N LEU A 328 2.16 -5.17 -13.33
CA LEU A 328 2.10 -4.71 -14.72
C LEU A 328 3.48 -4.45 -15.33
N ASP A 329 4.40 -3.84 -14.57
CA ASP A 329 5.78 -3.68 -15.03
C ASP A 329 6.47 -5.04 -15.22
N ALA A 330 6.21 -5.99 -14.32
CA ALA A 330 6.65 -7.38 -14.48
C ALA A 330 6.05 -8.06 -15.74
N LEU A 331 4.76 -7.84 -16.03
CA LEU A 331 4.09 -8.37 -17.23
C LEU A 331 4.68 -7.78 -18.53
N LEU A 332 5.06 -6.50 -18.51
CA LEU A 332 5.77 -5.85 -19.60
C LEU A 332 7.24 -6.30 -19.74
N GLY A 333 7.76 -7.08 -18.78
CA GLY A 333 9.17 -7.50 -18.72
C GLY A 333 10.13 -6.41 -18.21
N MET A 334 9.61 -5.27 -17.76
CA MET A 334 10.39 -4.10 -17.36
C MET A 334 11.27 -4.40 -16.13
N GLU A 335 12.37 -3.64 -15.97
CA GLU A 335 13.09 -3.61 -14.70
C GLU A 335 12.29 -2.89 -13.62
N THR A 336 12.50 -3.29 -12.36
CA THR A 336 11.72 -2.84 -11.21
C THR A 336 11.88 -1.35 -10.95
N TYR A 337 10.87 -0.73 -10.32
CA TYR A 337 10.91 0.70 -9.94
C TYR A 337 11.95 0.99 -8.84
N HIS A 338 12.42 -0.05 -8.17
CA HIS A 338 13.32 -0.03 -7.01
C HIS A 338 14.45 -1.04 -7.18
N PRO A 339 15.64 -0.77 -6.60
CA PRO A 339 16.64 -1.79 -6.34
C PRO A 339 16.09 -2.93 -5.47
N ASP A 340 16.67 -4.12 -5.57
CA ASP A 340 16.24 -5.31 -4.80
C ASP A 340 16.22 -5.10 -3.28
N ALA A 341 17.14 -4.27 -2.75
CA ALA A 341 17.17 -3.92 -1.33
C ALA A 341 15.89 -3.18 -0.91
N ASP A 342 15.42 -2.22 -1.71
CA ASP A 342 14.17 -1.50 -1.46
C ASP A 342 12.93 -2.37 -1.65
N LEU A 343 12.94 -3.29 -2.62
CA LEU A 343 11.85 -4.27 -2.76
C LEU A 343 11.76 -5.16 -1.51
N LYS A 344 12.92 -5.62 -0.99
CA LYS A 344 13.00 -6.39 0.27
C LYS A 344 12.55 -5.56 1.49
N ARG A 345 12.78 -4.24 1.49
CA ARG A 345 12.28 -3.33 2.52
C ARG A 345 10.76 -3.14 2.45
N TYR A 346 10.18 -2.85 1.28
CA TYR A 346 8.83 -2.26 1.20
C TYR A 346 7.73 -3.13 0.55
N MET A 347 8.03 -4.29 -0.03
CA MET A 347 7.02 -5.21 -0.60
C MET A 347 7.02 -6.53 0.17
N PRO A 348 5.88 -7.09 0.62
CA PRO A 348 5.82 -8.43 1.22
C PRO A 348 6.38 -9.54 0.32
N ALA A 349 6.92 -10.60 0.92
CA ALA A 349 7.64 -11.65 0.22
C ALA A 349 6.80 -12.39 -0.82
N ALA A 350 5.54 -12.70 -0.53
CA ALA A 350 4.67 -13.38 -1.49
C ALA A 350 4.31 -12.47 -2.68
N GLN A 351 4.12 -11.16 -2.43
CA GLN A 351 3.91 -10.16 -3.48
C GLN A 351 5.13 -10.06 -4.42
N ARG A 352 6.35 -10.02 -3.89
CA ARG A 352 7.58 -10.09 -4.70
C ARG A 352 7.66 -11.38 -5.52
N SER A 353 7.29 -12.52 -4.92
CA SER A 353 7.27 -13.82 -5.58
C SER A 353 6.27 -13.87 -6.74
N PHE A 354 5.07 -13.32 -6.56
CA PHE A 354 4.06 -13.20 -7.63
C PHE A 354 4.54 -12.30 -8.77
N CYS A 355 5.06 -11.10 -8.48
CA CYS A 355 5.64 -10.22 -9.51
C CYS A 355 6.80 -10.91 -10.27
N LYS A 356 7.71 -11.60 -9.56
CA LYS A 356 8.76 -12.38 -10.23
C LYS A 356 8.18 -13.49 -11.09
N SER A 357 7.17 -14.23 -10.62
CA SER A 357 6.56 -15.28 -11.43
C SER A 357 5.76 -14.76 -12.62
N ILE A 358 5.29 -13.50 -12.62
CA ILE A 358 4.77 -12.83 -13.82
C ILE A 358 5.94 -12.58 -14.80
N LYS A 359 7.02 -11.92 -14.36
CA LYS A 359 8.17 -11.59 -15.24
C LYS A 359 8.83 -12.85 -15.84
N ASP A 360 9.02 -13.89 -15.02
CA ASP A 360 9.57 -15.21 -15.41
C ASP A 360 8.70 -15.96 -16.46
N ASN A 361 7.44 -15.55 -16.70
CA ASN A 361 6.48 -16.30 -17.51
C ASN A 361 5.69 -15.46 -18.52
N SER A 362 5.97 -14.16 -18.68
CA SER A 362 5.21 -13.29 -19.58
C SER A 362 5.28 -13.77 -21.04
N PRO A 363 4.16 -13.83 -21.78
CA PRO A 363 4.17 -14.10 -23.22
C PRO A 363 5.03 -13.10 -24.01
N ARG A 364 5.20 -11.87 -23.52
CA ARG A 364 5.69 -10.73 -24.31
C ARG A 364 7.02 -10.98 -24.99
N THR A 365 7.99 -11.54 -24.27
CA THR A 365 9.34 -11.86 -24.76
C THR A 365 9.35 -12.93 -25.85
N HIS A 366 8.26 -13.67 -26.01
CA HIS A 366 8.09 -14.70 -27.03
C HIS A 366 7.28 -14.22 -28.24
N LEU A 367 6.76 -12.99 -28.26
CA LEU A 367 5.95 -12.48 -29.38
C LEU A 367 6.79 -11.94 -30.55
N GLU A 368 8.08 -11.75 -30.39
CA GLU A 368 8.98 -11.33 -31.48
C GLU A 368 9.05 -12.38 -32.58
N GLY A 369 8.89 -11.97 -33.85
CA GLY A 369 8.81 -12.88 -35.00
C GLY A 369 7.52 -13.72 -35.12
N THR A 370 6.60 -13.66 -34.16
CA THR A 370 5.37 -14.50 -34.18
C THR A 370 4.28 -14.00 -35.12
N LYS A 371 3.31 -14.89 -35.40
CA LYS A 371 2.06 -14.54 -36.09
C LYS A 371 1.01 -13.89 -35.17
N ASP A 372 1.27 -13.82 -33.87
CA ASP A 372 0.29 -13.42 -32.83
C ASP A 372 0.19 -11.88 -32.69
N GLN A 373 0.11 -11.19 -33.82
CA GLN A 373 0.13 -9.72 -33.91
C GLN A 373 -1.01 -9.05 -33.13
N ALA A 374 -2.17 -9.73 -33.00
CA ALA A 374 -3.28 -9.27 -32.17
C ALA A 374 -2.92 -9.25 -30.67
N LEU A 375 -2.20 -10.27 -30.17
CA LEU A 375 -1.74 -10.34 -28.79
C LEU A 375 -0.67 -9.28 -28.53
N LYS A 376 0.25 -9.08 -29.49
CA LYS A 376 1.23 -7.97 -29.45
C LYS A 376 0.54 -6.60 -29.37
N ALA A 377 -0.53 -6.38 -30.15
CA ALA A 377 -1.29 -5.11 -30.12
C ALA A 377 -1.97 -4.83 -28.76
N GLU A 378 -2.37 -5.86 -28.00
CA GLU A 378 -2.85 -5.68 -26.62
C GLU A 378 -1.71 -5.29 -25.67
N PHE A 379 -0.48 -5.81 -25.85
CA PHE A 379 0.69 -5.34 -25.10
C PHE A 379 1.03 -3.87 -25.42
N GLU A 380 1.03 -3.46 -26.68
CA GLU A 380 1.21 -2.05 -27.05
C GLU A 380 0.09 -1.14 -26.48
N THR A 381 -1.14 -1.65 -26.43
CA THR A 381 -2.28 -0.98 -25.79
C THR A 381 -2.05 -0.81 -24.28
N LEU A 382 -1.51 -1.83 -23.60
CA LEU A 382 -1.15 -1.78 -22.18
C LEU A 382 -0.05 -0.72 -21.93
N VAL A 383 1.02 -0.71 -22.72
CA VAL A 383 2.09 0.30 -22.69
C VAL A 383 1.50 1.71 -22.88
N ALA A 384 0.61 1.90 -23.85
CA ALA A 384 -0.04 3.17 -24.11
C ALA A 384 -1.02 3.60 -23.00
N GLN A 385 -1.67 2.66 -22.27
CA GLN A 385 -2.48 2.98 -21.09
C GLN A 385 -1.60 3.37 -19.90
N LEU A 386 -0.49 2.66 -19.64
CA LEU A 386 0.45 2.95 -18.56
C LEU A 386 1.19 4.29 -18.75
N LYS A 387 1.65 4.62 -19.97
CA LYS A 387 2.23 5.94 -20.29
C LYS A 387 1.28 7.08 -19.94
N ARG A 388 0.00 6.97 -20.34
CA ARG A 388 -1.04 7.97 -20.03
C ARG A 388 -1.32 8.06 -18.54
N TYR A 389 -1.40 6.93 -17.82
CA TYR A 389 -1.54 6.93 -16.37
C TYR A 389 -0.35 7.62 -15.68
N ARG A 390 0.89 7.26 -16.04
CA ARG A 390 2.12 7.81 -15.43
C ARG A 390 2.25 9.32 -15.62
N ALA A 391 1.97 9.81 -16.83
CA ALA A 391 1.91 11.24 -17.12
C ALA A 391 0.80 11.96 -16.32
N ALA A 392 -0.43 11.43 -16.31
CA ALA A 392 -1.54 12.02 -15.58
C ALA A 392 -1.32 12.00 -14.05
N HIS A 393 -0.72 10.95 -13.51
CA HIS A 393 -0.34 10.83 -12.11
C HIS A 393 0.66 11.92 -11.71
N ARG A 394 1.75 12.11 -12.48
CA ARG A 394 2.71 13.21 -12.26
C ARG A 394 1.99 14.57 -12.22
N SER A 395 1.22 14.89 -13.26
CA SER A 395 0.52 16.18 -13.37
C SER A 395 -0.52 16.41 -12.26
N ARG A 396 -1.05 15.35 -11.65
CA ARG A 396 -1.97 15.43 -10.50
C ARG A 396 -1.26 15.49 -9.16
N ALA A 397 -0.19 14.74 -8.95
CA ALA A 397 0.50 14.66 -7.66
C ALA A 397 1.23 15.96 -7.30
N MET A 398 1.85 16.64 -8.26
CA MET A 398 2.65 17.84 -7.97
C MET A 398 1.82 19.02 -7.40
N PRO A 399 0.60 19.33 -7.90
CA PRO A 399 -0.30 20.30 -7.26
C PRO A 399 -0.73 19.99 -5.83
N TYR A 400 -0.64 18.73 -5.38
CA TYR A 400 -0.80 18.38 -3.96
C TYR A 400 0.52 18.65 -3.22
N LEU A 401 1.64 18.07 -3.68
CA LEU A 401 2.94 18.18 -3.00
C LEU A 401 3.48 19.62 -2.87
N LYS A 402 3.00 20.58 -3.68
CA LYS A 402 3.36 22.00 -3.62
C LYS A 402 2.52 22.86 -2.66
N GLN A 403 1.58 22.28 -1.90
CA GLN A 403 0.78 23.06 -0.94
C GLN A 403 1.61 23.47 0.29
N PRO A 404 1.36 24.65 0.88
CA PRO A 404 2.15 25.18 1.98
C PRO A 404 1.92 24.41 3.30
N ALA A 405 3.01 24.12 4.00
CA ALA A 405 3.02 23.45 5.30
C ALA A 405 4.09 24.08 6.21
N PRO A 406 3.87 25.32 6.71
CA PRO A 406 4.88 26.10 7.42
C PRO A 406 5.36 25.49 8.75
N GLU A 407 4.58 24.57 9.33
CA GLU A 407 4.90 23.80 10.53
C GLU A 407 6.08 22.82 10.33
N ARG A 408 6.46 22.55 9.07
CA ARG A 408 7.39 21.48 8.68
C ARG A 408 8.31 21.88 7.53
N TYR A 409 9.41 21.15 7.41
CA TYR A 409 10.25 21.13 6.22
C TYR A 409 9.58 20.43 5.04
N HIS A 410 10.02 20.74 3.82
CA HIS A 410 9.56 20.08 2.60
C HIS A 410 9.82 18.56 2.67
N MET A 411 8.79 17.75 2.40
CA MET A 411 8.85 16.29 2.51
C MET A 411 7.93 15.57 1.52
N THR A 412 8.26 14.32 1.24
CA THR A 412 7.42 13.33 0.55
C THR A 412 7.37 12.08 1.41
N THR A 413 6.42 11.15 1.17
CA THR A 413 6.41 9.88 1.92
C THR A 413 7.67 9.06 1.70
N LYS A 414 8.23 9.06 0.47
CA LYS A 414 9.52 8.44 0.16
C LYS A 414 10.64 9.08 0.99
N ALA A 415 11.09 10.28 0.62
CA ALA A 415 12.29 10.89 1.21
C ALA A 415 12.15 11.30 2.70
N SER A 416 10.93 11.43 3.23
CA SER A 416 10.57 11.88 4.59
C SER A 416 11.02 13.30 5.00
N VAL A 417 12.13 13.80 4.47
CA VAL A 417 12.58 15.22 4.41
C VAL A 417 13.35 15.38 3.10
N LEU A 418 13.04 16.39 2.30
CA LEU A 418 13.70 16.71 1.04
C LEU A 418 14.85 17.71 1.22
N THR A 419 14.67 18.68 2.13
CA THR A 419 15.65 19.71 2.49
C THR A 419 15.29 20.26 3.87
N THR A 420 16.29 20.61 4.68
CA THR A 420 16.14 21.43 5.91
C THR A 420 16.55 22.89 5.70
N ASP A 421 17.11 23.22 4.52
CA ASP A 421 17.49 24.59 4.15
C ASP A 421 16.23 25.37 3.73
N PRO A 422 15.87 26.47 4.43
CA PRO A 422 14.68 27.26 4.13
C PRO A 422 14.81 28.13 2.86
N SER A 423 15.99 28.25 2.27
CA SER A 423 16.20 28.96 0.99
C SER A 423 15.81 28.09 -0.22
N VAL A 424 15.76 26.76 -0.06
CA VAL A 424 15.46 25.81 -1.14
C VAL A 424 13.96 25.71 -1.36
N SER A 425 13.48 26.32 -2.46
CA SER A 425 12.05 26.31 -2.82
C SER A 425 11.47 24.90 -3.00
N ILE A 426 10.16 24.76 -2.79
CA ILE A 426 9.43 23.49 -2.95
C ILE A 426 9.55 22.92 -4.37
N ASP A 427 9.63 23.76 -5.40
CA ASP A 427 9.88 23.36 -6.79
C ASP A 427 11.28 22.72 -6.95
N THR A 428 12.29 23.33 -6.35
CA THR A 428 13.66 22.80 -6.33
C THR A 428 13.72 21.47 -5.56
N ALA A 429 13.09 21.41 -4.38
CA ALA A 429 13.05 20.23 -3.53
C ALA A 429 12.31 19.03 -4.17
N LEU A 430 11.28 19.28 -4.98
CA LEU A 430 10.51 18.23 -5.67
C LEU A 430 11.13 17.78 -7.00
N LYS A 431 12.09 18.51 -7.58
CA LYS A 431 12.71 18.20 -8.87
C LYS A 431 13.28 16.77 -8.99
N PRO A 432 13.90 16.16 -7.96
CA PRO A 432 14.36 14.77 -8.06
C PRO A 432 13.21 13.76 -8.21
N LEU A 433 12.09 13.97 -7.50
CA LEU A 433 10.89 13.14 -7.63
C LEU A 433 10.23 13.35 -8.99
N GLU A 434 10.19 14.59 -9.50
CA GLU A 434 9.70 14.88 -10.84
C GLU A 434 10.49 14.11 -11.91
N GLN A 435 11.81 14.16 -11.85
CA GLN A 435 12.67 13.46 -12.81
C GLN A 435 12.52 11.95 -12.72
N LEU A 436 12.33 11.39 -11.52
CA LEU A 436 12.07 9.96 -11.32
C LEU A 436 10.75 9.53 -11.98
N LEU A 437 9.69 10.34 -11.85
CA LEU A 437 8.40 10.10 -12.52
C LEU A 437 8.50 10.24 -14.06
N ILE A 438 9.26 11.22 -14.56
CA ILE A 438 9.56 11.36 -16.00
C ILE A 438 10.29 10.11 -16.50
N ASN A 439 11.37 9.71 -15.82
CA ASN A 439 12.20 8.58 -16.21
C ASN A 439 11.38 7.29 -16.27
N ARG A 440 10.50 7.02 -15.29
CA ARG A 440 9.64 5.82 -15.37
C ARG A 440 8.62 5.88 -16.51
N SER A 441 8.09 7.07 -16.82
CA SER A 441 7.20 7.24 -17.97
C SER A 441 7.90 6.99 -19.30
N ALA A 442 9.18 7.35 -19.41
CA ALA A 442 10.02 7.09 -20.60
C ALA A 442 10.46 5.61 -20.68
N GLN A 443 10.84 5.00 -19.55
CA GLN A 443 11.16 3.56 -19.42
C GLN A 443 9.97 2.64 -19.67
N THR A 444 8.74 3.15 -19.69
CA THR A 444 7.57 2.35 -20.05
C THR A 444 7.68 2.05 -21.54
N VAL A 445 8.10 0.85 -21.89
CA VAL A 445 8.24 0.37 -23.28
C VAL A 445 7.43 -0.88 -23.50
#